data_AF-A0A6J1BST2-F1
#
_entry.id   AF-A0A6J1BST2-F1
#
_cell.length_a   1.000
_cell.length_b   1.000
_cell.length_c   1.000
_cell.angle_alpha   90.00
_cell.angle_beta   90.00
_cell.angle_gamma   90.00
#
_symmetry.space_group_name_H-M   'P 1'
#
loop_
_entity.id
_entity.type
_entity.pdbx_description
1 polymer ?
#
loop_
_entity_poly.entity_id
_entity_poly.type
_entity_poly.pdbx_seq_one_letter_code
_entity_poly.pdbx_strand_id
1 'polypeptide(L)'
;MAPTYDPTMEEHSKKATEKREGMEEKDSMAVKQTWRKSGSCPKGTIPLRRIRKDVLLKADSVERYGRKRPTYSHKIAQLSNNQTSHALLVNRSKAFLHTEGYNYNAAKGDIKVCNPKVESDDEYSTSQVALLNGAYYHFECVESGWAVNPSVYGDRQTRLFVYWTADASHKTGCFDLTCPGFVQTSNEIALGSAIYPISTPNGLPYEITLFLFRDLQTNNWWVQYGESINIGYWPAELFHALSHTAETVQWGGEVYSTKLGGPPHTTTGMGNGRFPDFVFGNSGWVKRMRIRDNSMVLKFPGWVEHYSDEYDCYDVDFVRDYLEDPELYYGGPGKNPKCP
;
A
#
# COMPACT_ATOMS: atom_id res chain seq x y z
N MET A 1 -1.13 18.29 18.15
CA MET A 1 -1.81 19.11 17.13
C MET A 1 -1.54 18.46 15.79
N ALA A 2 -2.52 18.26 14.91
CA ALA A 2 -2.25 17.64 13.62
C ALA A 2 -1.37 18.60 12.78
N PRO A 3 -0.27 18.12 12.15
CA PRO A 3 0.55 18.98 11.32
C PRO A 3 -0.22 19.40 10.07
N THR A 4 -0.28 20.71 9.81
CA THR A 4 -0.79 21.27 8.56
C THR A 4 0.32 21.19 7.52
N TYR A 5 0.14 20.36 6.49
CA TYR A 5 1.04 20.34 5.33
C TYR A 5 0.68 21.53 4.42
N ASP A 6 1.69 22.32 4.04
CA ASP A 6 1.57 23.40 3.07
C ASP A 6 2.05 22.90 1.68
N PRO A 7 1.17 22.76 0.69
CA PRO A 7 1.52 22.23 -0.64
C PRO A 7 2.37 23.19 -1.50
N THR A 8 2.73 24.39 -1.03
CA THR A 8 3.41 25.41 -1.85
C THR A 8 4.91 25.17 -2.10
N MET A 9 5.48 24.02 -1.74
CA MET A 9 6.89 23.67 -2.00
C MET A 9 7.06 22.67 -3.14
N GLU A 10 6.08 22.57 -4.05
CA GLU A 10 6.24 21.93 -5.36
C GLU A 10 6.98 22.88 -6.31
N GLU A 11 7.90 22.35 -7.14
CA GLU A 11 8.55 23.12 -8.20
C GLU A 11 7.49 23.76 -9.10
N HIS A 12 7.40 25.09 -9.07
CA HIS A 12 6.50 25.84 -9.92
C HIS A 12 6.95 25.80 -11.39
N SER A 13 6.52 24.78 -12.13
CA SER A 13 6.34 24.91 -13.58
C SER A 13 5.09 25.75 -13.85
N LYS A 14 5.26 26.78 -14.68
CA LYS A 14 4.22 27.77 -15.01
C LYS A 14 3.09 27.11 -15.80
N LYS A 15 1.85 27.23 -15.31
CA LYS A 15 0.63 27.57 -16.09
C LYS A 15 -0.58 27.71 -15.17
N ALA A 16 -1.10 28.94 -15.08
CA ALA A 16 -2.24 29.29 -14.23
C ALA A 16 -3.61 28.93 -14.85
N THR A 17 -3.63 28.30 -16.03
CA THR A 17 -4.84 28.01 -16.81
C THR A 17 -5.20 26.52 -16.78
N GLU A 18 -4.22 25.61 -16.67
CA GLU A 18 -4.41 24.16 -16.51
C GLU A 18 -4.87 23.77 -15.08
N LYS A 19 -4.62 24.63 -14.08
CA LYS A 19 -4.98 24.38 -12.67
C LYS A 19 -6.49 24.30 -12.40
N ARG A 20 -7.35 24.89 -13.25
CA ARG A 20 -8.81 24.82 -13.06
C ARG A 20 -9.39 23.54 -13.65
N GLU A 21 -8.96 23.15 -14.84
CA GLU A 21 -9.40 21.92 -15.51
C GLU A 21 -8.91 20.66 -14.77
N GLY A 22 -7.65 20.62 -14.34
CA GLY A 22 -7.12 19.49 -13.56
C GLY A 22 -7.71 19.34 -12.16
N MET A 23 -8.30 20.40 -11.58
CA MET A 23 -8.96 20.34 -10.27
C MET A 23 -10.40 19.81 -10.39
N GLU A 24 -11.10 20.12 -11.48
CA GLU A 24 -12.40 19.52 -11.82
C GLU A 24 -12.26 18.04 -12.24
N GLU A 25 -11.20 17.69 -12.96
CA GLU A 25 -10.89 16.30 -13.35
C GLU A 25 -10.53 15.43 -12.12
N LYS A 26 -9.71 15.97 -11.19
CA LYS A 26 -9.39 15.32 -9.90
C LYS A 26 -10.63 15.05 -9.03
N ASP A 27 -11.59 15.98 -8.97
CA ASP A 27 -12.82 15.78 -8.19
C ASP A 27 -13.74 14.72 -8.81
N SER A 28 -13.65 14.53 -10.14
CA SER A 28 -14.38 13.48 -10.86
C SER A 28 -13.82 12.06 -10.65
N MET A 29 -12.51 11.95 -10.40
CA MET A 29 -11.80 10.69 -10.13
C MET A 29 -11.67 10.39 -8.62
N ALA A 30 -12.12 11.32 -7.76
CA ALA A 30 -12.00 11.22 -6.32
C ALA A 30 -12.88 10.11 -5.74
N VAL A 31 -12.24 9.21 -5.00
CA VAL A 31 -12.93 8.06 -4.43
C VAL A 31 -13.59 8.40 -3.09
N LYS A 32 -14.81 7.91 -2.89
CA LYS A 32 -15.60 8.16 -1.67
C LYS A 32 -15.75 6.87 -0.88
N GLN A 33 -15.88 7.00 0.44
CA GLN A 33 -16.19 5.84 1.28
C GLN A 33 -17.70 5.68 1.42
N THR A 34 -18.20 4.46 1.22
CA THR A 34 -19.64 4.18 1.11
C THR A 34 -20.42 4.49 2.38
N TRP A 35 -19.79 4.39 3.56
CA TRP A 35 -20.43 4.66 4.86
C TRP A 35 -20.92 6.10 5.02
N ARG A 36 -20.33 7.08 4.31
CA ARG A 36 -20.78 8.48 4.35
C ARG A 36 -22.19 8.67 3.79
N LYS A 37 -22.70 7.71 3.02
CA LYS A 37 -24.11 7.68 2.58
C LYS A 37 -25.08 7.48 3.75
N SER A 38 -24.61 6.90 4.86
CA SER A 38 -25.42 6.62 6.06
C SER A 38 -25.28 7.69 7.15
N GLY A 39 -24.47 8.73 6.95
CA GLY A 39 -24.32 9.84 7.88
C GLY A 39 -22.87 10.35 7.99
N SER A 40 -22.62 11.15 9.04
CA SER A 40 -21.33 11.77 9.34
C SER A 40 -20.86 11.43 10.75
N CYS A 41 -19.55 11.47 10.98
CA CYS A 41 -18.96 11.26 12.30
C CYS A 41 -18.78 12.61 13.03
N PRO A 42 -19.31 12.79 14.26
CA PRO A 42 -19.18 14.03 15.02
C PRO A 42 -17.73 14.46 15.27
N LYS A 43 -17.51 15.77 15.41
CA LYS A 43 -16.18 16.31 15.80
C LYS A 43 -15.76 15.73 17.15
N GLY A 44 -14.48 15.36 17.26
CA GLY A 44 -13.93 14.72 18.46
C GLY A 44 -14.17 13.21 18.56
N THR A 45 -14.77 12.59 17.53
CA THR A 45 -14.93 11.14 17.43
C THR A 45 -14.33 10.62 16.12
N ILE A 46 -14.08 9.31 16.02
CA ILE A 46 -13.59 8.66 14.80
C ILE A 46 -14.60 7.62 14.30
N PRO A 47 -14.79 7.46 12.98
CA PRO A 47 -15.59 6.38 12.45
C PRO A 47 -14.85 5.06 12.61
N LEU A 48 -15.48 4.09 13.28
CA LEU A 48 -14.92 2.77 13.53
C LEU A 48 -15.75 1.70 12.84
N ARG A 49 -15.10 0.84 12.04
CA ARG A 49 -15.75 -0.34 11.47
C ARG A 49 -16.00 -1.37 12.57
N ARG A 50 -17.25 -1.78 12.75
CA ARG A 50 -17.60 -2.87 13.68
C ARG A 50 -17.14 -4.21 13.12
N ILE A 51 -16.35 -4.94 13.89
CA ILE A 51 -15.98 -6.33 13.61
C ILE A 51 -17.16 -7.22 14.01
N ARG A 52 -17.62 -8.06 13.10
CA ARG A 52 -18.72 -9.00 13.36
C ARG A 52 -18.21 -10.27 14.04
N LYS A 53 -19.06 -10.91 14.85
CA LYS A 53 -18.69 -12.12 15.62
C LYS A 53 -18.30 -13.29 14.72
N ASP A 54 -18.99 -13.49 13.61
CA ASP A 54 -18.71 -14.53 12.61
C ASP A 54 -17.30 -14.40 12.01
N VAL A 55 -16.82 -13.18 11.82
CA VAL A 55 -15.45 -12.94 11.35
C VAL A 55 -14.43 -13.37 12.41
N LEU A 56 -14.65 -13.02 13.68
CA LEU A 56 -13.77 -13.43 14.78
C LEU A 56 -13.76 -14.96 14.99
N LEU A 57 -14.90 -15.62 14.78
CA LEU A 57 -15.01 -17.09 14.89
C LEU A 57 -14.26 -17.84 13.78
N LYS A 58 -13.98 -17.19 12.65
CA LYS A 58 -13.17 -17.75 11.55
C LYS A 58 -11.68 -17.51 11.73
N ALA A 59 -11.28 -16.65 12.66
CA ALA A 59 -9.88 -16.37 12.91
C ALA A 59 -9.23 -17.52 13.69
N ASP A 60 -8.01 -17.89 13.32
CA ASP A 60 -7.24 -18.94 14.01
C ASP A 60 -7.04 -18.63 15.51
N SER A 61 -6.90 -17.35 15.85
CA SER A 61 -6.86 -16.83 17.22
C SER A 61 -7.23 -15.35 17.23
N VAL A 62 -7.86 -14.89 18.32
CA VAL A 62 -8.23 -13.47 18.49
C VAL A 62 -6.99 -12.59 18.56
N GLU A 63 -5.91 -13.07 19.17
CA GLU A 63 -4.63 -12.37 19.29
C GLU A 63 -3.92 -12.21 17.93
N ARG A 64 -4.18 -13.13 16.99
CA ARG A 64 -3.61 -13.12 15.64
C ARG A 64 -4.49 -12.43 14.60
N TYR A 65 -5.73 -12.10 14.96
CA TYR A 65 -6.66 -11.46 14.04
C TYR A 65 -6.12 -10.12 13.50
N GLY A 66 -6.22 -9.93 12.19
CA GLY A 66 -5.71 -8.73 11.53
C GLY A 66 -4.19 -8.67 11.38
N ARG A 67 -3.44 -9.69 11.80
CA ARG A 67 -1.98 -9.72 11.59
C ARG A 67 -1.66 -10.39 10.26
N LYS A 68 -0.64 -9.88 9.54
CA LYS A 68 -0.06 -10.65 8.44
C LYS A 68 0.56 -11.93 9.02
N ARG A 69 0.34 -13.07 8.37
CA ARG A 69 0.88 -14.35 8.85
C ARG A 69 2.42 -14.32 8.81
N PRO A 70 3.10 -14.77 9.87
CA PRO A 70 4.55 -14.78 9.91
C PRO A 70 5.10 -15.75 8.87
N THR A 71 6.27 -15.41 8.35
CA THR A 71 7.06 -16.25 7.47
C THR A 71 7.56 -17.46 8.29
N TYR A 72 6.94 -18.63 8.14
CA TYR A 72 7.49 -19.83 8.74
C TYR A 72 8.78 -20.18 7.98
N SER A 73 9.93 -19.99 8.61
CA SER A 73 11.18 -20.59 8.11
C SER A 73 11.02 -22.10 8.22
N HIS A 74 10.53 -22.76 7.18
CA HIS A 74 10.88 -24.17 7.01
C HIS A 74 12.40 -24.19 6.98
N LYS A 75 12.98 -24.94 7.93
CA LYS A 75 14.42 -25.21 8.04
C LYS A 75 15.01 -25.27 6.64
N ILE A 76 16.04 -24.47 6.39
CA ILE A 76 16.92 -24.62 5.25
C ILE A 76 17.49 -26.03 5.32
N ALA A 77 16.80 -26.98 4.72
CA ALA A 77 17.35 -28.27 4.37
C ALA A 77 18.19 -27.99 3.12
N GLN A 78 19.47 -27.71 3.35
CA GLN A 78 20.58 -27.85 2.41
C GLN A 78 20.16 -27.70 0.93
N LEU A 79 19.82 -26.49 0.50
CA LEU A 79 19.79 -26.19 -0.93
C LEU A 79 21.24 -25.94 -1.36
N SER A 80 21.65 -26.74 -2.33
CA SER A 80 22.98 -26.77 -2.92
C SER A 80 23.38 -25.40 -3.45
N ASN A 81 24.69 -25.17 -3.39
CA ASN A 81 25.39 -23.89 -3.49
C ASN A 81 25.36 -23.21 -4.89
N ASN A 82 24.25 -23.27 -5.64
CA ASN A 82 24.21 -22.76 -7.02
C ASN A 82 22.86 -22.21 -7.52
N GLN A 83 21.97 -21.75 -6.64
CA GLN A 83 20.82 -20.94 -7.05
C GLN A 83 20.72 -19.68 -6.21
N THR A 84 21.09 -18.56 -6.82
CA THR A 84 20.74 -17.21 -6.38
C THR A 84 19.22 -17.04 -6.45
N SER A 85 18.49 -17.45 -5.40
CA SER A 85 17.10 -17.05 -5.19
C SER A 85 17.05 -16.14 -3.97
N HIS A 86 17.35 -14.87 -4.20
CA HIS A 86 17.24 -13.81 -3.20
C HIS A 86 15.75 -13.51 -2.95
N ALA A 87 15.41 -13.23 -1.68
CA ALA A 87 14.32 -12.32 -1.29
C ALA A 87 12.84 -12.69 -1.50
N LEU A 88 12.43 -13.97 -1.45
CA LEU A 88 11.00 -14.30 -1.23
C LEU A 88 10.68 -14.37 0.27
N LEU A 89 9.81 -13.49 0.78
CA LEU A 89 9.14 -13.75 2.05
C LEU A 89 8.19 -14.92 1.77
N VAL A 90 8.41 -16.09 2.39
CA VAL A 90 7.56 -17.28 2.21
C VAL A 90 6.07 -16.88 2.28
N ASN A 91 5.30 -17.33 1.29
CA ASN A 91 3.88 -17.03 1.13
C ASN A 91 3.54 -15.56 0.82
N ARG A 92 4.50 -14.73 0.40
CA ARG A 92 4.27 -13.37 -0.11
C ARG A 92 5.00 -13.17 -1.43
N SER A 93 4.34 -12.49 -2.35
CA SER A 93 4.88 -12.12 -3.65
C SER A 93 4.58 -10.66 -3.89
N LYS A 94 5.62 -9.87 -4.19
CA LYS A 94 5.53 -8.44 -4.42
C LYS A 94 5.94 -8.09 -5.85
N ALA A 95 5.31 -7.05 -6.38
CA ALA A 95 5.68 -6.40 -7.63
C ALA A 95 5.65 -4.88 -7.38
N PHE A 96 6.82 -4.24 -7.34
CA PHE A 96 6.96 -2.86 -6.89
C PHE A 96 8.10 -2.09 -7.56
N LEU A 97 8.01 -0.76 -7.50
CA LEU A 97 9.13 0.17 -7.69
C LEU A 97 9.66 0.58 -6.32
N HIS A 98 10.98 0.69 -6.17
CA HIS A 98 11.60 1.19 -4.95
C HIS A 98 12.75 2.15 -5.21
N THR A 99 13.11 2.88 -4.17
CA THR A 99 14.30 3.71 -4.10
C THR A 99 14.95 3.55 -2.74
N GLU A 100 16.27 3.66 -2.71
CA GLU A 100 17.10 3.59 -1.49
C GLU A 100 17.91 4.87 -1.36
N GLY A 101 17.91 5.46 -0.17
CA GLY A 101 18.54 6.77 0.05
C GLY A 101 18.91 7.07 1.50
N TYR A 102 18.75 6.09 2.40
CA TYR A 102 19.09 6.14 3.83
C TYR A 102 18.40 7.25 4.67
N ASN A 103 17.68 8.22 4.10
CA ASN A 103 17.07 9.34 4.84
C ASN A 103 15.77 9.91 4.22
N TYR A 104 14.79 9.06 3.96
CA TYR A 104 13.46 9.49 3.55
C TYR A 104 12.58 9.83 4.75
N ASN A 105 11.94 11.00 4.70
CA ASN A 105 11.01 11.53 5.69
C ASN A 105 9.57 11.56 5.20
N ALA A 106 9.32 11.23 3.92
CA ALA A 106 7.98 11.03 3.39
C ALA A 106 7.97 10.26 2.07
N ALA A 107 6.81 9.68 1.74
CA ALA A 107 6.49 9.05 0.49
C ALA A 107 5.06 9.40 0.07
N LYS A 108 4.83 9.67 -1.22
CA LYS A 108 3.52 9.95 -1.81
C LYS A 108 3.30 9.06 -3.04
N GLY A 109 2.05 8.70 -3.31
CA GLY A 109 1.67 8.10 -4.59
C GLY A 109 0.15 8.11 -4.79
N ASP A 110 -0.27 8.20 -6.04
CA ASP A 110 -1.64 7.96 -6.45
C ASP A 110 -1.80 6.54 -6.92
N ILE A 111 -2.71 5.81 -6.27
CA ILE A 111 -2.89 4.39 -6.48
C ILE A 111 -4.21 4.18 -7.20
N LYS A 112 -4.17 3.52 -8.36
CA LYS A 112 -5.39 3.06 -9.03
C LYS A 112 -6.16 2.12 -8.12
N VAL A 113 -7.44 2.41 -7.90
CA VAL A 113 -8.32 1.56 -7.12
C VAL A 113 -8.83 0.41 -7.97
N CYS A 114 -8.44 -0.80 -7.60
CA CYS A 114 -8.83 -2.04 -8.26
C CYS A 114 -9.50 -2.99 -7.24
N ASN A 115 -10.30 -3.93 -7.73
CA ASN A 115 -10.83 -5.02 -6.92
C ASN A 115 -10.44 -6.38 -7.53
N PRO A 116 -9.17 -6.81 -7.35
CA PRO A 116 -8.72 -8.07 -7.90
C PRO A 116 -9.49 -9.24 -7.30
N LYS A 117 -9.57 -10.34 -8.05
CA LYS A 117 -10.02 -11.62 -7.49
C LYS A 117 -9.01 -12.04 -6.43
N VAL A 118 -9.47 -12.30 -5.22
CA VAL A 118 -8.77 -13.13 -4.24
C VAL A 118 -9.36 -14.54 -4.36
N GLU A 119 -8.60 -15.61 -4.22
CA GLU A 119 -9.09 -17.00 -4.36
C GLU A 119 -9.68 -17.53 -3.04
N SER A 120 -8.88 -17.56 -1.98
CA SER A 120 -9.24 -18.11 -0.67
C SER A 120 -9.48 -17.02 0.38
N ASP A 121 -10.19 -17.35 1.45
CA ASP A 121 -10.52 -16.39 2.51
C ASP A 121 -9.31 -16.03 3.40
N ASP A 122 -8.27 -16.84 3.39
CA ASP A 122 -7.00 -16.60 4.09
C ASP A 122 -5.91 -15.92 3.22
N GLU A 123 -6.25 -15.58 1.98
CA GLU A 123 -5.39 -14.85 1.05
C GLU A 123 -5.72 -13.35 1.04
N TYR A 124 -4.78 -12.53 0.57
CA TYR A 124 -5.04 -11.12 0.31
C TYR A 124 -4.24 -10.58 -0.86
N SER A 125 -4.71 -9.45 -1.38
CA SER A 125 -4.02 -8.64 -2.39
C SER A 125 -4.10 -7.17 -1.97
N THR A 126 -2.98 -6.46 -2.08
CA THR A 126 -2.88 -5.05 -1.72
C THR A 126 -2.23 -4.23 -2.81
N SER A 127 -2.48 -2.93 -2.77
CA SER A 127 -1.60 -1.95 -3.40
C SER A 127 -1.35 -0.79 -2.44
N GLN A 128 -0.09 -0.35 -2.36
CA GLN A 128 0.36 0.49 -1.27
C GLN A 128 1.54 1.37 -1.63
N VAL A 129 1.70 2.42 -0.82
CA VAL A 129 2.96 3.11 -0.59
C VAL A 129 3.51 2.64 0.76
N ALA A 130 4.79 2.30 0.81
CA ALA A 130 5.45 1.84 2.02
C ALA A 130 6.78 2.55 2.26
N LEU A 131 7.11 2.78 3.53
CA LEU A 131 8.39 3.29 4.01
C LEU A 131 9.00 2.23 4.92
N LEU A 132 10.24 1.84 4.63
CA LEU A 132 10.93 0.76 5.32
C LEU A 132 12.28 1.23 5.84
N ASN A 133 12.73 0.61 6.94
CA ASN A 133 14.10 0.74 7.44
C ASN A 133 14.55 -0.58 8.07
N GLY A 134 15.78 -1.02 7.77
CA GLY A 134 16.39 -2.18 8.37
C GLY A 134 16.42 -3.42 7.46
N ALA A 135 17.06 -4.47 7.97
CA ALA A 135 17.36 -5.67 7.18
C ALA A 135 16.10 -6.48 6.81
N TYR A 136 16.20 -7.23 5.71
CA TYR A 136 15.09 -7.97 5.10
C TYR A 136 14.23 -8.85 6.05
N TYR A 137 14.81 -9.46 7.09
CA TYR A 137 14.08 -10.31 8.04
C TYR A 137 13.70 -9.61 9.35
N HIS A 138 14.09 -8.35 9.52
CA HIS A 138 13.93 -7.56 10.75
C HIS A 138 13.62 -6.09 10.47
N PHE A 139 13.05 -5.77 9.31
CA PHE A 139 12.74 -4.40 8.94
C PHE A 139 11.55 -3.87 9.73
N GLU A 140 11.56 -2.56 9.88
CA GLU A 140 10.42 -1.77 10.31
C GLU A 140 9.73 -1.21 9.07
N CYS A 141 8.41 -1.16 9.08
CA CYS A 141 7.62 -0.67 7.95
C CYS A 141 6.37 0.07 8.44
N VAL A 142 6.04 1.16 7.75
CA VAL A 142 4.70 1.74 7.73
C VAL A 142 4.19 1.75 6.29
N GLU A 143 2.95 1.32 6.08
CA GLU A 143 2.35 1.26 4.75
C GLU A 143 0.86 1.59 4.79
N SER A 144 0.38 2.16 3.69
CA SER A 144 -1.05 2.42 3.50
C SER A 144 -1.39 2.32 2.03
N GLY A 145 -2.64 1.95 1.77
CA GLY A 145 -3.08 1.57 0.44
C GLY A 145 -4.52 1.11 0.42
N TRP A 146 -4.87 0.33 -0.59
CA TRP A 146 -6.07 -0.48 -0.58
C TRP A 146 -5.74 -1.97 -0.46
N ALA A 147 -6.63 -2.71 0.18
CA ALA A 147 -6.53 -4.16 0.36
C ALA A 147 -7.85 -4.84 0.01
N VAL A 148 -7.76 -6.02 -0.60
CA VAL A 148 -8.82 -7.02 -0.63
C VAL A 148 -8.37 -8.16 0.28
N ASN A 149 -8.94 -8.24 1.47
CA ASN A 149 -8.51 -9.19 2.52
C ASN A 149 -9.72 -9.77 3.26
N PRO A 150 -10.25 -10.93 2.81
CA PRO A 150 -11.44 -11.53 3.43
C PRO A 150 -11.22 -11.95 4.88
N SER A 151 -10.00 -12.37 5.25
CA SER A 151 -9.68 -12.77 6.63
C SER A 151 -9.87 -11.63 7.64
N VAL A 152 -9.64 -10.39 7.22
CA VAL A 152 -9.78 -9.19 8.06
C VAL A 152 -11.13 -8.53 7.87
N TYR A 153 -11.66 -8.50 6.65
CA TYR A 153 -12.84 -7.71 6.34
C TYR A 153 -14.14 -8.50 6.32
N GLY A 154 -14.07 -9.82 6.15
CA GLY A 154 -15.22 -10.71 6.01
C GLY A 154 -15.87 -10.66 4.62
N ASP A 155 -15.29 -9.92 3.67
CA ASP A 155 -15.72 -9.83 2.28
C ASP A 155 -14.55 -9.56 1.33
N ARG A 156 -14.84 -9.55 0.02
CA ARG A 156 -13.88 -9.28 -1.07
C ARG A 156 -14.11 -7.89 -1.68
N GLN A 157 -14.38 -6.91 -0.84
CA GLN A 157 -14.44 -5.50 -1.25
C GLN A 157 -13.07 -4.85 -1.03
N THR A 158 -12.66 -4.02 -1.98
CA THR A 158 -11.48 -3.14 -1.83
C THR A 158 -11.70 -2.14 -0.71
N ARG A 159 -10.78 -2.11 0.25
CA ARG A 159 -10.88 -1.29 1.46
C ARG A 159 -9.60 -0.52 1.71
N LEU A 160 -9.73 0.72 2.17
CA LEU A 160 -8.59 1.53 2.58
C LEU A 160 -7.97 0.90 3.83
N PHE A 161 -6.66 0.73 3.84
CA PHE A 161 -5.97 0.17 4.98
C PHE A 161 -4.74 0.96 5.40
N VAL A 162 -4.39 0.79 6.66
CA VAL A 162 -3.08 1.13 7.21
C VAL A 162 -2.47 -0.13 7.82
N TYR A 163 -1.15 -0.27 7.76
CA TYR A 163 -0.42 -1.36 8.39
C TYR A 163 0.95 -0.87 8.86
N TRP A 164 1.48 -1.50 9.89
CA TRP A 164 2.84 -1.25 10.38
C TRP A 164 3.47 -2.54 10.88
N THR A 165 4.78 -2.56 11.00
CA THR A 165 5.52 -3.58 11.76
C THR A 165 6.87 -3.02 12.20
N ALA A 166 7.37 -3.49 13.33
CA ALA A 166 8.73 -3.23 13.82
C ALA A 166 9.64 -4.46 13.69
N ASP A 167 9.15 -5.57 13.13
CA ASP A 167 9.86 -6.85 13.10
C ASP A 167 9.49 -7.72 11.89
N ALA A 168 9.37 -7.12 10.71
CA ALA A 168 9.03 -7.81 9.45
C ALA A 168 7.73 -8.65 9.53
N SER A 169 6.76 -8.19 10.31
CA SER A 169 5.48 -8.86 10.61
C SER A 169 5.61 -10.18 11.37
N HIS A 170 6.68 -10.37 12.14
CA HIS A 170 6.86 -11.61 12.92
C HIS A 170 5.96 -11.64 14.15
N LYS A 171 6.02 -10.60 15.00
CA LYS A 171 5.23 -10.47 16.23
C LYS A 171 4.50 -9.14 16.33
N THR A 172 4.83 -8.15 15.52
CA THR A 172 4.19 -6.83 15.57
C THR A 172 3.40 -6.55 14.31
N GLY A 173 2.44 -5.63 14.41
CA GLY A 173 1.68 -5.17 13.27
C GLY A 173 0.36 -5.87 13.02
N CYS A 174 -0.64 -5.07 12.66
CA CYS A 174 -1.94 -5.53 12.20
C CYS A 174 -2.55 -4.49 11.25
N PHE A 175 -3.55 -4.93 10.49
CA PHE A 175 -4.34 -4.06 9.63
C PHE A 175 -5.22 -3.12 10.48
N ASP A 176 -5.28 -1.86 10.07
CA ASP A 176 -6.18 -0.86 10.64
C ASP A 176 -6.05 -0.69 12.16
N LEU A 177 -7.19 -0.70 12.85
CA LEU A 177 -7.30 -0.58 14.31
C LEU A 177 -7.58 -1.94 14.97
N THR A 178 -7.23 -3.07 14.33
CA THR A 178 -7.52 -4.40 14.91
C THR A 178 -6.60 -4.77 16.07
N CYS A 179 -5.50 -4.04 16.23
CA CYS A 179 -4.61 -4.10 17.39
C CYS A 179 -4.03 -2.70 17.67
N PRO A 180 -3.44 -2.45 18.86
CA PRO A 180 -2.80 -1.19 19.17
C PRO A 180 -1.63 -0.89 18.23
N GLY A 181 -1.47 0.39 17.84
CA GLY A 181 -0.32 0.88 17.08
C GLY A 181 -0.63 2.02 16.12
N PHE A 182 -1.89 2.24 15.76
CA PHE A 182 -2.28 3.42 14.98
C PHE A 182 -3.27 4.28 15.76
N VAL A 183 -3.05 5.59 15.75
CA VAL A 183 -3.93 6.60 16.36
C VAL A 183 -4.67 7.32 15.25
N GLN A 184 -5.93 6.92 15.01
CA GLN A 184 -6.79 7.65 14.08
C GLN A 184 -7.29 8.94 14.73
N THR A 185 -7.22 10.04 13.98
CA THR A 185 -7.64 11.38 14.42
C THR A 185 -8.78 11.94 13.59
N SER A 186 -8.91 11.47 12.34
CA SER A 186 -9.90 11.97 11.40
C SER A 186 -11.29 11.41 11.68
N ASN A 187 -12.29 12.29 11.70
CA ASN A 187 -13.71 11.93 11.65
C ASN A 187 -14.23 11.78 10.20
N GLU A 188 -13.36 11.96 9.21
CA GLU A 188 -13.71 12.05 7.80
C GLU A 188 -13.45 10.75 7.02
N ILE A 189 -12.45 9.99 7.45
CA ILE A 189 -12.04 8.74 6.81
C ILE A 189 -12.15 7.63 7.83
N ALA A 190 -12.75 6.51 7.43
CA ALA A 190 -12.87 5.29 8.21
C ALA A 190 -11.92 4.22 7.67
N LEU A 191 -10.98 3.77 8.49
CA LEU A 191 -10.10 2.66 8.15
C LEU A 191 -10.88 1.35 7.99
N GLY A 192 -10.44 0.50 7.06
CA GLY A 192 -11.11 -0.74 6.69
C GLY A 192 -12.47 -0.54 6.02
N SER A 193 -12.85 0.68 5.65
CA SER A 193 -14.12 0.94 4.95
C SER A 193 -14.00 0.73 3.44
N ALA A 194 -15.11 0.32 2.82
CA ALA A 194 -15.14 0.02 1.40
C ALA A 194 -14.97 1.30 0.57
N ILE A 195 -14.04 1.21 -0.38
CA ILE A 195 -13.68 2.25 -1.33
C ILE A 195 -14.62 2.13 -2.54
N TYR A 196 -15.22 3.24 -2.98
CA TYR A 196 -16.08 3.26 -4.16
C TYR A 196 -16.08 4.64 -4.86
N PRO A 197 -16.03 4.72 -6.19
CA PRO A 197 -16.08 3.62 -7.17
C PRO A 197 -14.74 2.87 -7.37
N ILE A 198 -14.81 1.72 -8.05
CA ILE A 198 -13.66 0.88 -8.43
C ILE A 198 -13.38 1.11 -9.92
N SER A 199 -12.10 1.19 -10.31
CA SER A 199 -11.70 1.31 -11.71
C SER A 199 -12.09 0.08 -12.50
N THR A 200 -12.73 0.28 -13.65
CA THR A 200 -13.07 -0.79 -14.60
C THR A 200 -12.16 -0.73 -15.83
N PRO A 201 -11.94 -1.87 -16.52
CA PRO A 201 -11.28 -1.87 -17.81
C PRO A 201 -12.00 -0.94 -18.80
N ASN A 202 -11.26 -0.07 -19.48
CA ASN A 202 -11.79 0.92 -20.44
C ASN A 202 -12.76 1.97 -19.86
N GLY A 203 -12.89 2.05 -18.53
CA GLY A 203 -13.64 3.11 -17.84
C GLY A 203 -12.73 4.24 -17.35
N LEU A 204 -13.32 5.23 -16.67
CA LEU A 204 -12.53 6.24 -15.96
C LEU A 204 -11.69 5.56 -14.87
N PRO A 205 -10.38 5.89 -14.74
CA PRO A 205 -9.61 5.45 -13.61
C PRO A 205 -10.10 6.16 -12.35
N TYR A 206 -10.20 5.42 -11.26
CA TYR A 206 -10.45 5.96 -9.93
C TYR A 206 -9.21 5.71 -9.08
N GLU A 207 -8.76 6.75 -8.37
CA GLU A 207 -7.50 6.71 -7.63
C GLU A 207 -7.65 7.15 -6.17
N ILE A 208 -6.73 6.70 -5.33
CA ILE A 208 -6.50 7.27 -4.00
C ILE A 208 -5.10 7.86 -3.94
N THR A 209 -4.99 9.10 -3.47
CA THR A 209 -3.69 9.69 -3.15
C THR A 209 -3.37 9.40 -1.69
N LEU A 210 -2.20 8.83 -1.44
CA LEU A 210 -1.68 8.61 -0.10
C LEU A 210 -0.35 9.30 0.08
N PHE A 211 -0.23 10.01 1.19
CA PHE A 211 0.99 10.68 1.60
C PHE A 211 1.36 10.24 3.02
N LEU A 212 2.44 9.48 3.14
CA LEU A 212 2.99 9.03 4.41
C LEU A 212 4.17 9.92 4.75
N PHE A 213 4.18 10.54 5.92
CA PHE A 213 5.24 11.48 6.28
C PHE A 213 5.54 11.49 7.76
N ARG A 214 6.82 11.67 8.10
CA ARG A 214 7.26 11.87 9.46
C ARG A 214 7.03 13.32 9.87
N ASP A 215 6.38 13.51 11.00
CA ASP A 215 6.29 14.82 11.66
C ASP A 215 7.61 15.10 12.39
N LEU A 216 8.26 16.21 12.06
CA LEU A 216 9.57 16.57 12.63
C LEU A 216 9.49 17.00 14.10
N GLN A 217 8.30 17.34 14.61
CA GLN A 217 8.16 17.73 16.02
C GLN A 217 7.98 16.51 16.93
N THR A 218 7.14 15.56 16.52
CA THR A 218 6.79 14.38 17.33
C THR A 218 7.48 13.10 16.89
N ASN A 219 8.13 13.09 15.72
CA ASN A 219 8.68 11.92 15.04
C ASN A 219 7.65 10.86 14.65
N ASN A 220 6.36 11.14 14.84
CA ASN A 220 5.27 10.25 14.47
C ASN A 220 5.15 10.17 12.94
N TRP A 221 4.82 8.98 12.43
CA TRP A 221 4.52 8.79 11.02
C TRP A 221 3.03 9.02 10.78
N TRP A 222 2.70 10.05 10.03
CA TRP A 222 1.34 10.38 9.64
C TRP A 222 0.99 9.75 8.30
N VAL A 223 -0.29 9.42 8.14
CA VAL A 223 -0.87 9.09 6.85
C VAL A 223 -1.96 10.10 6.49
N GLN A 224 -1.84 10.67 5.30
CA GLN A 224 -2.77 11.62 4.73
C GLN A 224 -3.44 11.02 3.49
N TYR A 225 -4.74 11.25 3.37
CA TYR A 225 -5.58 10.84 2.26
C TYR A 225 -5.96 12.04 1.40
N GLY A 226 -5.87 11.88 0.09
CA GLY A 226 -6.02 13.00 -0.84
C GLY A 226 -4.87 13.99 -0.66
N GLU A 227 -5.19 15.28 -0.70
CA GLU A 227 -4.20 16.35 -0.58
C GLU A 227 -4.19 17.03 0.80
N SER A 228 -5.08 16.65 1.72
CA SER A 228 -5.27 17.43 2.96
C SER A 228 -5.79 16.67 4.18
N ILE A 229 -6.38 15.48 4.03
CA ILE A 229 -7.05 14.80 5.15
C ILE A 229 -6.05 13.92 5.89
N ASN A 230 -5.52 14.41 7.01
CA ASN A 230 -4.71 13.60 7.92
C ASN A 230 -5.59 12.55 8.61
N ILE A 231 -5.44 11.27 8.25
CA ILE A 231 -6.23 10.17 8.83
C ILE A 231 -5.84 9.94 10.29
N GLY A 232 -4.53 9.92 10.54
CA GLY A 232 -3.94 9.58 11.84
C GLY A 232 -2.44 9.31 11.72
N TYR A 233 -1.87 8.73 12.77
CA TYR A 233 -0.43 8.47 12.83
C TYR A 233 -0.06 7.18 13.58
N TRP A 234 1.10 6.64 13.25
CA TRP A 234 1.83 5.65 14.04
C TRP A 234 2.78 6.38 15.00
N PRO A 235 2.69 6.13 16.32
CA PRO A 235 3.61 6.69 17.31
C PRO A 235 5.06 6.29 17.04
N ALA A 236 6.00 7.22 17.23
CA ALA A 236 7.43 6.99 17.01
C ALA A 236 7.98 5.87 17.91
N GLU A 237 7.40 5.68 19.10
CA GLU A 237 7.82 4.70 20.11
C GLU A 237 7.61 3.24 19.69
N LEU A 238 6.86 3.01 18.59
CA LEU A 238 6.74 1.68 17.98
C LEU A 238 8.02 1.22 17.30
N PHE A 239 8.91 2.16 16.96
CA PHE A 239 10.02 1.96 16.04
C PHE A 239 11.34 2.32 16.69
N HIS A 240 12.38 1.60 16.30
CA HIS A 240 13.76 1.96 16.58
C HIS A 240 14.33 2.78 15.43
N ALA A 241 14.36 2.23 14.21
CA ALA A 241 14.99 2.84 13.06
C ALA A 241 14.09 3.88 12.35
N LEU A 242 12.82 3.55 12.10
CA LEU A 242 11.84 4.46 11.53
C LEU A 242 11.53 5.64 12.45
N SER A 243 11.86 5.59 13.75
CA SER A 243 11.76 6.77 14.63
C SER A 243 12.62 7.95 14.12
N HIS A 244 13.63 7.68 13.31
CA HIS A 244 14.54 8.66 12.70
C HIS A 244 14.19 8.94 11.25
N THR A 245 14.32 7.96 10.36
CA THR A 245 14.10 8.10 8.91
C THR A 245 13.76 6.74 8.31
N ALA A 246 13.23 6.73 7.09
CA ALA A 246 13.16 5.52 6.27
C ALA A 246 14.39 5.41 5.35
N GLU A 247 14.84 4.19 5.12
CA GLU A 247 15.93 3.88 4.19
C GLU A 247 15.41 3.67 2.77
N THR A 248 14.24 3.03 2.67
CA THR A 248 13.62 2.59 1.42
C THR A 248 12.20 3.10 1.32
N VAL A 249 11.79 3.49 0.11
CA VAL A 249 10.38 3.72 -0.25
C VAL A 249 9.97 2.70 -1.29
N GLN A 250 8.78 2.11 -1.15
CA GLN A 250 8.20 1.17 -2.12
C GLN A 250 6.81 1.64 -2.58
N TRP A 251 6.54 1.47 -3.87
CA TRP A 251 5.22 1.63 -4.48
C TRP A 251 4.88 0.38 -5.27
N GLY A 252 3.69 -0.21 -5.09
CA GLY A 252 3.32 -1.39 -5.87
C GLY A 252 2.25 -2.22 -5.20
N GLY A 253 2.33 -3.54 -5.38
CA GLY A 253 1.40 -4.51 -4.81
C GLY A 253 2.08 -5.67 -4.08
N GLU A 254 1.32 -6.29 -3.18
CA GLU A 254 1.70 -7.50 -2.45
C GLU A 254 0.51 -8.47 -2.49
N VAL A 255 0.82 -9.74 -2.77
CA VAL A 255 -0.12 -10.86 -2.64
C VAL A 255 0.38 -11.81 -1.56
N TYR A 256 -0.53 -12.28 -0.72
CA TYR A 256 -0.28 -13.37 0.20
C TYR A 256 -1.10 -14.59 -0.17
N SER A 257 -0.42 -15.72 -0.29
CA SER A 257 -1.03 -17.05 -0.40
C SER A 257 -0.07 -18.13 0.06
N THR A 258 -0.62 -19.18 0.68
CA THR A 258 0.13 -20.40 1.03
C THR A 258 0.48 -21.26 -0.19
N LYS A 259 -0.03 -20.91 -1.38
CA LYS A 259 0.23 -21.58 -2.66
C LYS A 259 1.34 -20.89 -3.49
N LEU A 260 1.96 -19.83 -2.98
CA LEU A 260 3.05 -19.15 -3.70
C LEU A 260 4.31 -20.05 -3.74
N GLY A 261 5.12 -19.90 -4.79
CA GLY A 261 6.34 -20.68 -4.97
C GLY A 261 6.16 -22.13 -5.43
N GLY A 262 4.94 -22.58 -5.75
CA GLY A 262 4.73 -23.94 -6.28
C GLY A 262 3.38 -24.17 -6.98
N PRO A 263 3.29 -25.14 -7.91
CA PRO A 263 2.06 -25.47 -8.61
C PRO A 263 1.14 -26.37 -7.76
N PRO A 264 -0.20 -26.20 -7.84
CA PRO A 264 -0.88 -25.14 -8.57
C PRO A 264 -0.76 -23.80 -7.86
N HIS A 265 -0.38 -22.76 -8.60
CA HIS A 265 -0.33 -21.39 -8.09
C HIS A 265 -1.73 -20.85 -7.77
N THR A 266 -1.82 -19.86 -6.87
CA THR A 266 -3.09 -19.16 -6.58
C THR A 266 -3.61 -18.38 -7.80
N THR A 267 -4.93 -18.33 -7.94
CA THR A 267 -5.67 -17.45 -8.86
C THR A 267 -5.97 -16.08 -8.25
N THR A 268 -5.39 -15.75 -7.09
CA THR A 268 -5.41 -14.39 -6.52
C THR A 268 -4.64 -13.45 -7.44
N GLY A 269 -5.28 -12.37 -7.85
CA GLY A 269 -4.67 -11.36 -8.70
C GLY A 269 -3.98 -10.25 -7.92
N MET A 270 -2.91 -9.71 -8.48
CA MET A 270 -2.29 -8.46 -8.04
C MET A 270 -2.76 -7.28 -8.92
N GLY A 271 -2.89 -6.09 -8.33
CA GLY A 271 -3.39 -4.91 -9.04
C GLY A 271 -4.84 -5.13 -9.44
N ASN A 272 -5.12 -5.31 -10.74
CA ASN A 272 -6.44 -5.71 -11.23
C ASN A 272 -6.50 -7.13 -11.82
N GLY A 273 -5.48 -7.94 -11.58
CA GLY A 273 -5.40 -9.31 -12.11
C GLY A 273 -4.87 -9.41 -13.55
N ARG A 274 -4.39 -8.31 -14.14
CA ARG A 274 -3.73 -8.29 -15.45
C ARG A 274 -2.26 -7.94 -15.28
N PHE A 275 -1.42 -8.48 -16.17
CA PHE A 275 -0.03 -8.06 -16.29
C PHE A 275 0.06 -6.56 -16.61
N PRO A 276 1.18 -5.91 -16.25
CA PRO A 276 1.40 -4.49 -16.51
C PRO A 276 1.26 -4.17 -18.00
N ASP A 277 0.58 -3.07 -18.30
CA ASP A 277 0.32 -2.60 -19.65
C ASP A 277 0.32 -1.07 -19.65
N PHE A 278 1.48 -0.50 -19.95
CA PHE A 278 1.66 0.95 -20.01
C PHE A 278 0.98 1.59 -21.24
N VAL A 279 0.77 0.82 -22.31
CA VAL A 279 0.23 1.34 -23.57
C VAL A 279 -1.23 1.72 -23.42
N PHE A 280 -2.03 0.84 -22.80
CA PHE A 280 -3.45 1.11 -22.57
C PHE A 280 -3.78 1.52 -21.13
N GLY A 281 -2.80 1.47 -20.22
CA GLY A 281 -2.98 1.79 -18.81
C GLY A 281 -4.01 0.89 -18.09
N ASN A 282 -4.19 -0.32 -18.63
CA ASN A 282 -5.27 -1.23 -18.29
C ASN A 282 -4.94 -2.18 -17.14
N SER A 283 -3.76 -2.07 -16.53
CA SER A 283 -3.34 -2.81 -15.32
C SER A 283 -3.56 -1.99 -14.04
N GLY A 284 -3.07 -2.48 -12.90
CA GLY A 284 -2.83 -1.62 -11.73
C GLY A 284 -1.69 -0.64 -12.04
N TRP A 285 -1.72 0.53 -11.40
CA TRP A 285 -0.65 1.51 -11.50
C TRP A 285 -0.50 2.36 -10.24
N VAL A 286 0.69 2.93 -10.08
CA VAL A 286 0.98 4.02 -9.14
C VAL A 286 1.60 5.19 -9.91
N LYS A 287 1.04 6.39 -9.74
CA LYS A 287 1.46 7.64 -10.40
C LYS A 287 1.77 8.72 -9.36
N ARG A 288 2.30 9.86 -9.83
CA ARG A 288 2.83 10.98 -9.01
C ARG A 288 3.62 10.48 -7.79
N MET A 289 4.51 9.52 -8.03
CA MET A 289 5.37 8.95 -6.99
C MET A 289 6.34 10.03 -6.53
N ARG A 290 6.36 10.31 -5.23
CA ARG A 290 7.27 11.32 -4.66
C ARG A 290 7.87 10.84 -3.35
N ILE A 291 9.07 11.31 -3.07
CA ILE A 291 9.72 11.21 -1.77
C ILE A 291 9.98 12.60 -1.22
N ARG A 292 10.18 12.68 0.09
CA ARG A 292 10.81 13.83 0.73
C ARG A 292 12.03 13.32 1.48
N ASP A 293 13.21 13.75 1.06
CA ASP A 293 14.48 13.47 1.75
C ASP A 293 14.89 14.69 2.61
N ASN A 294 16.17 14.76 2.99
CA ASN A 294 16.73 15.88 3.76
C ASN A 294 16.64 17.25 3.06
N SER A 295 16.38 17.30 1.75
CA SER A 295 16.11 18.57 1.06
C SER A 295 14.76 19.17 1.45
N MET A 296 13.88 18.41 2.14
CA MET A 296 12.55 18.82 2.57
C MET A 296 11.59 19.19 1.45
N VAL A 297 11.97 18.95 0.20
CA VAL A 297 11.16 19.14 -1.00
C VAL A 297 10.55 17.81 -1.42
N LEU A 298 9.28 17.84 -1.82
CA LEU A 298 8.59 16.69 -2.38
C LEU A 298 8.99 16.54 -3.85
N LYS A 299 9.68 15.45 -4.22
CA LYS A 299 10.24 15.25 -5.57
C LYS A 299 10.24 13.79 -5.98
N PHE A 300 10.39 13.52 -7.28
CA PHE A 300 10.67 12.17 -7.74
C PHE A 300 12.10 11.77 -7.30
N PRO A 301 12.33 10.55 -6.79
CA PRO A 301 13.67 10.10 -6.39
C PRO A 301 14.65 10.06 -7.58
N GLY A 302 15.92 10.38 -7.33
CA GLY A 302 16.95 10.40 -8.38
C GLY A 302 17.30 9.02 -8.93
N TRP A 303 17.14 7.98 -8.11
CA TRP A 303 17.40 6.58 -8.48
C TRP A 303 16.23 5.70 -8.03
N VAL A 304 15.82 4.78 -8.91
CA VAL A 304 14.75 3.82 -8.66
C VAL A 304 15.07 2.50 -9.34
N GLU A 305 14.55 1.42 -8.77
CA GLU A 305 14.58 0.08 -9.35
C GLU A 305 13.21 -0.58 -9.20
N HIS A 306 12.78 -1.30 -10.24
CA HIS A 306 11.57 -2.12 -10.20
C HIS A 306 11.95 -3.58 -9.95
N TYR A 307 11.11 -4.30 -9.23
CA TYR A 307 11.37 -5.69 -8.86
C TYR A 307 10.06 -6.47 -8.77
N SER A 308 10.10 -7.73 -9.20
CA SER A 308 9.04 -8.70 -9.00
C SER A 308 9.59 -10.03 -8.48
N ASP A 309 8.93 -10.55 -7.45
CA ASP A 309 9.24 -11.83 -6.80
C ASP A 309 8.98 -13.04 -7.71
N GLU A 310 7.88 -13.03 -8.45
CA GLU A 310 7.45 -14.11 -9.33
C GLU A 310 6.99 -13.51 -10.67
N TYR A 311 7.94 -13.02 -11.50
CA TYR A 311 7.66 -12.27 -12.74
C TYR A 311 6.68 -12.98 -13.71
N ASP A 312 6.69 -14.32 -13.76
CA ASP A 312 5.75 -15.09 -14.57
C ASP A 312 4.30 -15.12 -14.02
N CYS A 313 4.09 -14.73 -12.76
CA CYS A 313 2.82 -14.74 -12.03
C CYS A 313 2.28 -13.32 -11.79
N TYR A 314 3.18 -12.40 -11.40
CA TYR A 314 2.96 -10.98 -11.18
C TYR A 314 4.16 -10.20 -11.69
N ASP A 315 3.97 -9.10 -12.38
CA ASP A 315 5.07 -8.37 -13.01
C ASP A 315 4.91 -6.86 -12.83
N VAL A 316 5.99 -6.14 -13.16
CA VAL A 316 6.09 -4.68 -13.12
C VAL A 316 6.55 -4.14 -14.47
N ASP A 317 6.05 -2.97 -14.82
CA ASP A 317 6.57 -2.16 -15.92
C ASP A 317 6.70 -0.72 -15.45
N PHE A 318 7.89 -0.15 -15.60
CA PHE A 318 8.21 1.19 -15.14
C PHE A 318 8.56 2.07 -16.32
N VAL A 319 7.73 3.08 -16.55
CA VAL A 319 7.88 4.00 -17.68
C VAL A 319 8.31 5.36 -17.16
N ARG A 320 9.54 5.73 -17.52
CA ARG A 320 10.13 7.03 -17.21
C ARG A 320 10.38 7.86 -18.46
N ASP A 321 10.83 7.21 -19.53
CA ASP A 321 11.16 7.90 -20.76
C ASP A 321 9.88 8.39 -21.45
N TYR A 322 9.94 9.57 -22.07
CA TYR A 322 8.84 10.18 -22.84
C TYR A 322 7.61 10.64 -22.03
N LEU A 323 7.66 10.60 -20.70
CA LEU A 323 6.60 11.13 -19.83
C LEU A 323 7.09 12.34 -19.03
N GLU A 324 6.17 13.26 -18.71
CA GLU A 324 6.45 14.39 -17.81
C GLU A 324 6.67 13.91 -16.37
N ASP A 325 5.95 12.86 -15.95
CA ASP A 325 6.06 12.24 -14.64
C ASP A 325 6.16 10.72 -14.80
N PRO A 326 7.13 10.03 -14.19
CA PRO A 326 7.26 8.58 -14.31
C PRO A 326 6.07 7.81 -13.71
N GLU A 327 5.74 6.70 -14.34
CA GLU A 327 4.58 5.88 -13.99
C GLU A 327 4.99 4.43 -13.75
N LEU A 328 4.43 3.82 -12.70
CA LEU A 328 4.57 2.40 -12.42
C LEU A 328 3.28 1.69 -12.80
N TYR A 329 3.40 0.63 -13.59
CA TYR A 329 2.36 -0.35 -13.85
C TYR A 329 2.74 -1.67 -13.22
N TYR A 330 1.77 -2.37 -12.62
CA TYR A 330 2.02 -3.66 -11.99
C TYR A 330 0.75 -4.50 -11.95
N GLY A 331 0.93 -5.81 -11.82
CA GLY A 331 -0.16 -6.75 -11.60
C GLY A 331 0.12 -8.12 -12.17
N GLY A 332 -0.89 -8.98 -12.11
CA GLY A 332 -0.83 -10.31 -12.70
C GLY A 332 -1.97 -11.18 -12.18
N PRO A 333 -2.33 -12.23 -12.91
CA PRO A 333 -3.44 -13.12 -12.54
C PRO A 333 -3.08 -14.11 -11.42
N GLY A 334 -1.81 -14.17 -11.01
CA GLY A 334 -1.26 -15.25 -10.20
C GLY A 334 -1.07 -16.50 -11.07
N LYS A 335 -2.15 -17.23 -11.34
CA LYS A 335 -2.11 -18.48 -12.10
C LYS A 335 -2.33 -18.26 -13.60
N ASN A 336 -1.42 -18.75 -14.44
CA ASN A 336 -1.49 -18.72 -15.91
C ASN A 336 -0.59 -19.80 -16.54
N PRO A 337 -0.54 -20.00 -17.88
CA PRO A 337 0.30 -21.05 -18.48
C PRO A 337 1.81 -20.98 -18.18
N LYS A 338 2.35 -19.80 -17.90
CA LYS A 338 3.75 -19.62 -17.46
C LYS A 338 3.93 -19.76 -15.94
N CYS A 339 2.84 -19.66 -15.18
CA CYS A 339 2.79 -19.83 -13.73
C CYS A 339 1.62 -20.77 -13.35
N PRO A 340 1.78 -22.10 -13.55
CA PRO A 340 0.69 -23.08 -13.52
C PRO A 340 0.12 -23.41 -12.14
#